data_AF-A0A961USJ4-F1
#
_entry.id   AF-A0A961USJ4-F1
#
_cell.length_a   1.000
_cell.length_b   1.000
_cell.length_c   1.000
_cell.angle_alpha   90.00
_cell.angle_beta   90.00
_cell.angle_gamma   90.00
#
_symmetry.space_group_name_H-M   'P 1'
#
loop_
_entity.id
_entity.type
_entity.pdbx_description
1 polymer ?
#
loop_
_entity_poly.entity_id
_entity_poly.type
_entity_poly.pdbx_seq_one_letter_code
_entity_poly.pdbx_strand_id
1 'polypeptide(L)' 'MSRIAFYTNPMSRGQIARWALHEVGAEYDQHLLDYGPAMKTPAYLSINLACLA' A
#
# COMPACT_ATOMS: atom_id res chain seq x y z
N MET A 1 -11.18 0.74 16.76
CA MET A 1 -10.96 0.36 15.36
C MET A 1 -9.46 0.22 15.11
N SER A 2 -9.02 -0.81 14.39
CA SER A 2 -7.64 -0.86 13.87
C SER A 2 -7.52 0.11 12.68
N ARG A 3 -6.53 1.00 12.71
CA ARG A 3 -6.25 1.94 11.61
C ARG A 3 -5.68 1.17 10.39
N ILE A 4 -6.14 1.50 9.17
CA ILE A 4 -5.68 0.83 7.94
C ILE A 4 -4.26 1.30 7.62
N ALA A 5 -3.30 0.37 7.52
CA ALA A 5 -1.97 0.66 6.97
C ALA A 5 -1.99 0.46 5.45
N PHE A 6 -1.92 1.55 4.70
CA PHE A 6 -2.10 1.57 3.25
C PHE A 6 -0.75 1.77 2.53
N TYR A 7 -0.15 0.66 2.11
CA TYR A 7 1.09 0.64 1.33
C TYR A 7 0.80 0.83 -0.15
N THR A 8 1.40 1.85 -0.78
CA THR A 8 1.16 2.12 -2.20
C THR A 8 2.32 2.86 -2.87
N ASN A 9 2.44 2.72 -4.20
CA ASN A 9 3.30 3.58 -5.00
C ASN A 9 2.43 4.62 -5.74
N PRO A 10 2.82 5.91 -5.79
CA PRO A 10 2.04 6.98 -6.45
C PRO A 10 1.65 6.68 -7.90
N MET A 11 2.52 6.00 -8.64
CA MET A 11 2.35 5.65 -10.06
C MET A 11 1.65 4.30 -10.26
N SER A 12 1.15 3.68 -9.20
CA SER A 12 0.47 2.38 -9.27
C SER A 12 -1.05 2.50 -9.34
N ARG A 13 -1.71 1.39 -9.66
CA ARG A 13 -3.18 1.22 -9.57
C ARG A 13 -3.72 1.37 -8.14
N GLY A 14 -2.86 1.44 -7.13
CA GLY A 14 -3.26 1.71 -5.74
C GLY A 14 -3.99 3.03 -5.55
N GLN A 15 -3.87 3.98 -6.50
CA GLN A 15 -4.68 5.20 -6.48
C GLN A 15 -6.18 4.91 -6.39
N ILE A 16 -6.69 3.86 -7.06
CA ILE A 16 -8.11 3.49 -7.00
C ILE A 16 -8.54 3.15 -5.57
N ALA A 17 -7.73 2.36 -4.86
CA ALA A 17 -7.99 2.04 -3.45
C ALA A 17 -7.92 3.29 -2.56
N ARG A 18 -6.99 4.22 -2.83
CA ARG A 18 -6.92 5.51 -2.11
C ARG A 18 -8.19 6.34 -2.28
N TRP A 19 -8.74 6.40 -3.50
CA TRP A 19 -10.00 7.07 -3.78
C TRP A 19 -11.16 6.42 -3.01
N ALA A 20 -11.27 5.09 -3.03
CA ALA A 20 -12.30 4.39 -2.27
C ALA A 20 -12.20 4.66 -0.76
N LEU A 21 -10.99 4.67 -0.19
CA LEU A 21 -10.76 5.02 1.23
C LEU A 21 -11.20 6.45 1.53
N HIS A 22 -10.94 7.38 0.61
CA HIS A 22 -11.37 8.76 0.75
C HIS A 22 -12.90 8.89 0.70
N GLU A 23 -13.56 8.23 -0.26
CA GLU A 23 -15.01 8.32 -0.46
C GLU A 23 -15.80 7.85 0.77
N VAL A 24 -15.33 6.81 1.45
CA VAL A 24 -15.98 6.29 2.67
C VAL A 24 -15.55 7.01 3.94
N GLY A 25 -14.65 8.00 3.85
CA GLY A 25 -14.12 8.72 5.01
C GLY A 25 -13.31 7.85 5.97
N ALA A 26 -12.67 6.79 5.47
CA ALA A 26 -11.89 5.88 6.31
C ALA A 26 -10.60 6.53 6.81
N GLU A 27 -10.26 6.32 8.08
CA GLU A 27 -8.95 6.66 8.61
C GLU A 27 -7.89 5.64 8.18
N TYR A 28 -6.83 6.11 7.54
CA TYR A 28 -5.69 5.29 7.14
C TYR A 28 -4.35 5.98 7.41
N ASP A 29 -3.30 5.18 7.50
CA ASP A 29 -1.90 5.61 7.44
C ASP A 29 -1.34 5.26 6.07
N GLN A 30 -0.79 6.23 5.35
CA GLN A 30 -0.30 6.03 3.99
C GLN A 30 1.21 5.81 3.99
N HIS A 31 1.63 4.61 3.59
CA HIS A 31 3.03 4.27 3.42
C HIS A 31 3.37 4.28 1.92
N LEU A 32 4.10 5.31 1.49
CA LEU A 32 4.57 5.37 0.11
C LEU A 32 5.77 4.46 -0.07
N LEU A 33 5.71 3.64 -1.12
CA LEU A 33 6.77 2.71 -1.49
C LEU A 33 7.37 3.11 -2.82
N ASP A 34 8.69 3.21 -2.85
CA ASP A 34 9.45 3.30 -4.08
C ASP A 34 9.32 2.00 -4.87
N TYR A 35 9.25 2.15 -6.20
CA TYR A 35 9.21 0.99 -7.08
C TYR A 35 10.57 0.30 -7.10
N GLY A 36 10.59 -1.03 -7.02
CA GLY A 36 11.82 -1.82 -7.06
C GLY A 36 12.24 -2.35 -5.68
N PRO A 37 13.49 -2.13 -5.21
CA PRO A 37 14.06 -2.84 -4.06
C PRO A 37 13.22 -2.78 -2.76
N ALA A 38 12.56 -1.65 -2.49
CA ALA A 38 11.71 -1.49 -1.31
C ALA A 38 10.56 -2.52 -1.25
N MET A 39 10.03 -2.91 -2.42
CA MET A 39 8.97 -3.91 -2.54
C MET A 39 9.47 -5.36 -2.45
N LYS A 40 10.79 -5.56 -2.39
CA LYS A 40 11.43 -6.90 -2.25
C LYS A 40 11.96 -7.13 -0.83
N THR A 41 11.72 -6.21 0.10
CA THR A 41 12.14 -6.38 1.49
C THR A 41 11.36 -7.52 2.16
N PRO A 42 11.98 -8.31 3.05
CA PRO A 42 11.27 -9.37 3.78
C PRO A 42 10.03 -8.86 4.53
N ALA A 43 10.11 -7.63 5.07
CA ALA A 43 9.00 -6.99 5.74
C ALA A 43 7.81 -6.75 4.79
N TYR A 44 8.02 -6.14 3.63
CA TYR A 44 6.92 -5.91 2.68
C TYR A 44 6.41 -7.21 2.03
N LEU A 45 7.30 -8.17 1.76
CA LEU A 45 6.92 -9.46 1.20
C LEU A 45 6.05 -10.27 2.17
N SER A 46 6.23 -10.12 3.49
CA SER A 46 5.32 -10.74 4.47
C SER A 46 3.88 -10.21 4.40
N ILE A 47 3.69 -9.02 3.82
CA ILE A 47 2.38 -8.39 3.57
C ILE A 47 1.87 -8.75 2.17
N ASN A 48 2.73 -8.66 1.15
CA ASN A 48 2.38 -8.89 -0.25
C ASN A 48 3.42 -9.77 -0.96
N LEU A 49 3.21 -11.08 -0.89
CA LEU A 49 4.05 -12.08 -1.54
C LEU A 49 4.00 -12.02 -3.09
N ALA A 50 3.02 -11.36 -3.70
CA ALA A 50 2.97 -11.25 -5.16
C ALA A 50 4.11 -10.39 -5.72
N CYS A 51 4.74 -9.55 -4.89
CA CYS A 51 5.97 -8.85 -5.24
C CYS A 51 7.21 -9.75 -5.23
N LEU A 52 7.13 -11.06 -5.02
CA LEU A 52 8.29 -11.95 -5.11
C LEU A 52 8.74 -12.20 -6.57
N ALA A 53 7.77 -12.21 -7.51
CA ALA A 53 7.97 -12.48 -8.93
C ALA A 53 8.76 -11.39 -9.68
#